data_AF-J9EHU2-F1
#
_entry.id   AF-J9EHU2-F1
#
_cell.length_a   1.000
_cell.length_b   1.000
_cell.length_c   1.000
_cell.angle_alpha   90.00
_cell.angle_beta   90.00
_cell.angle_gamma   90.00
#
_symmetry.space_group_name_H-M   'P 1'
#
loop_
_entity.id
_entity.type
_entity.pdbx_description
1 polymer ?
#
loop_
_entity_poly.entity_id
_entity_poly.type
_entity_poly.pdbx_seq_one_letter_code
_entity_poly.pdbx_strand_id
1 'polypeptide(L)'
;LYYLLMLTYHFSTFEQFVHYCDEKLDYIPLNFMLGFFVTIVVSRWVNFFVNIGYIDNIALMVAAYIKGSDDGTRMLRRNIIRYCVLSQALVFRDISMRVRKRFPTIEALVAAGFMMKHEKEKYDAIQYRYAKYWMPFQWALSLCQEARNQQKISSDVLLEKVGEEIKRFRTNLAILCNFDWVPLPIMYPQLIVLAVHTYFLVGAIARQFITSENAKNKSTVNIF
;
A
#
# COMPACT_ATOMS: atom_id res chain seq x y z
N LEU A 1 19.62 24.46 -30.48
CA LEU A 1 18.53 25.44 -30.34
C LEU A 1 19.06 26.86 -30.16
N TYR A 2 19.95 27.10 -29.18
CA TYR A 2 20.66 28.37 -28.92
C TYR A 2 21.25 29.08 -30.16
N TYR A 3 22.02 28.35 -30.98
CA TYR A 3 22.65 28.90 -32.20
C TYR A 3 21.71 29.19 -33.36
N LEU A 4 20.50 28.61 -33.36
CA LEU A 4 19.58 28.67 -34.50
C LEU A 4 18.50 29.74 -34.33
N LEU A 5 18.36 30.34 -33.13
CA LEU A 5 17.23 31.20 -32.77
C LEU A 5 17.61 32.62 -32.32
N MET A 6 18.86 32.92 -31.96
CA MET A 6 19.22 34.21 -31.34
C MET A 6 20.10 35.08 -32.23
N LEU A 7 19.58 36.23 -32.63
CA LEU A 7 20.33 37.35 -33.21
C LEU A 7 21.41 37.81 -32.21
N THR A 8 22.60 38.16 -32.70
CA THR A 8 23.81 38.52 -31.95
C THR A 8 23.60 39.49 -30.77
N TYR A 9 22.61 40.38 -30.83
CA TYR A 9 22.28 41.31 -29.74
C TYR A 9 21.69 40.65 -28.49
N HIS A 10 21.03 39.49 -28.63
CA HIS A 10 20.36 38.80 -27.51
C HIS A 10 21.27 37.83 -26.77
N PHE A 11 22.51 37.66 -27.23
CA PHE A 11 23.44 36.67 -26.73
C PHE A 11 23.96 37.01 -25.32
N SER A 12 24.42 38.24 -25.10
CA SER A 12 24.94 38.68 -23.80
C SER A 12 23.87 38.72 -22.71
N THR A 13 22.65 39.17 -23.04
CA THR A 13 21.51 39.18 -22.10
C THR A 13 21.10 37.76 -21.70
N PHE A 14 21.11 36.82 -22.64
CA PHE A 14 20.82 35.42 -22.36
C PHE A 14 21.92 34.78 -21.49
N GLU A 15 23.20 35.06 -21.74
CA GLU A 15 24.30 34.56 -20.89
C GLU A 15 24.18 35.04 -19.44
N GLN A 16 23.84 36.31 -19.23
CA GLN A 16 23.59 36.85 -17.89
C GLN A 16 22.39 36.18 -17.22
N PHE A 17 21.32 35.93 -17.97
CA PHE A 17 20.14 35.22 -17.48
C PHE A 17 20.44 33.77 -17.10
N VAL A 18 21.20 33.05 -17.92
CA VAL A 18 21.64 31.67 -17.66
C VAL A 18 22.48 31.60 -16.38
N HIS A 19 23.44 32.51 -16.22
CA HIS A 19 24.26 32.59 -15.00
C HIS A 19 23.41 32.92 -13.77
N TYR A 20 22.47 33.87 -13.89
CA TYR A 20 21.54 34.18 -12.80
C TYR A 20 20.73 32.94 -12.39
N CYS A 21 20.18 32.20 -13.36
CA CYS A 21 19.44 30.97 -13.10
C CYS A 21 20.29 29.90 -12.41
N ASP A 22 21.55 29.74 -12.80
CA ASP A 22 22.48 28.76 -12.20
C ASP A 22 22.75 29.07 -10.72
N GLU A 23 23.04 30.34 -10.39
CA GLU A 23 23.19 30.78 -8.99
C GLU A 23 21.92 30.54 -8.16
N LYS A 24 20.73 30.57 -8.80
CA LYS A 24 19.46 30.37 -8.10
C LYS A 24 19.11 28.89 -7.87
N LEU A 25 19.73 27.95 -8.59
CA LEU A 25 19.44 26.53 -8.45
C LEU A 25 19.84 25.98 -7.08
N ASP A 26 20.90 26.52 -6.47
CA ASP A 26 21.39 26.07 -5.16
C ASP A 26 20.42 26.42 -4.01
N TYR A 27 19.49 27.35 -4.21
CA TYR A 27 18.44 27.65 -3.21
C TYR A 27 17.39 26.55 -3.09
N ILE A 28 17.32 25.60 -4.02
CA ILE A 28 16.36 24.50 -3.98
C ILE A 28 17.06 23.31 -3.29
N PRO A 29 16.75 22.98 -2.02
CA PRO A 29 17.40 21.89 -1.29
C PRO A 29 16.80 20.54 -1.70
N LEU A 30 16.95 20.18 -2.98
CA LEU A 30 16.24 19.06 -3.60
C LEU A 30 16.57 17.72 -2.92
N ASN A 31 17.84 17.49 -2.60
CA ASN A 31 18.30 16.28 -1.93
C ASN A 31 17.62 16.08 -0.56
N PHE A 32 17.49 17.16 0.20
CA PHE A 32 16.82 17.13 1.50
C PHE A 32 15.34 16.81 1.33
N MET A 33 14.64 17.56 0.48
CA MET A 33 13.20 17.37 0.24
C MET A 33 12.88 15.95 -0.25
N LEU A 34 13.66 15.44 -1.20
CA LEU A 34 13.52 14.07 -1.71
C LEU A 34 13.83 13.03 -0.62
N GLY A 35 14.90 13.23 0.17
CA GLY A 35 15.27 12.33 1.24
C GLY A 35 14.15 12.14 2.26
N PHE A 36 13.53 13.23 2.73
CA PHE A 36 12.37 13.17 3.63
C PHE A 36 11.17 12.48 2.98
N PHE A 37 10.82 12.88 1.76
CA PHE A 37 9.66 12.31 1.07
C PHE A 37 9.81 10.81 0.81
N VAL A 38 10.96 10.38 0.29
CA VAL A 38 11.26 8.96 0.04
C VAL A 38 11.23 8.17 1.35
N THR A 39 11.78 8.71 2.44
CA THR A 39 11.75 8.05 3.76
C THR A 39 10.30 7.81 4.23
N ILE A 40 9.43 8.80 4.07
CA ILE A 40 8.00 8.67 4.41
C ILE A 40 7.32 7.61 3.54
N VAL A 41 7.57 7.61 2.23
CA VAL A 41 6.98 6.65 1.29
C VAL A 41 7.45 5.23 1.61
N VAL A 42 8.75 5.02 1.80
CA VAL A 42 9.34 3.71 2.15
C VAL A 42 8.81 3.23 3.49
N SER A 43 8.73 4.09 4.50
CA SER A 43 8.18 3.72 5.82
C SER A 43 6.74 3.25 5.72
N ARG A 44 5.89 3.95 4.94
CA ARG A 44 4.51 3.49 4.69
C ARG A 44 4.47 2.17 3.94
N TRP A 45 5.32 1.99 2.93
CA TRP A 45 5.39 0.73 2.18
C TRP A 45 5.80 -0.46 3.06
N VAL A 46 6.82 -0.30 3.91
CA VAL A 46 7.24 -1.34 4.87
C VAL A 46 6.09 -1.67 5.81
N ASN A 47 5.42 -0.67 6.38
CA ASN A 47 4.28 -0.89 7.27
C ASN A 47 3.11 -1.60 6.56
N PHE A 48 2.85 -1.27 5.30
CA PHE A 48 1.86 -1.98 4.50
C PHE A 48 2.26 -3.45 4.28
N PHE A 49 3.52 -3.72 3.95
CA PHE A 49 4.02 -5.07 3.69
C PHE A 49 3.95 -5.98 4.92
N VAL A 50 4.39 -5.51 6.09
CA VAL A 50 4.38 -6.33 7.32
C VAL A 50 2.97 -6.61 7.83
N ASN A 51 1.98 -5.79 7.47
CA ASN A 51 0.58 -5.93 7.88
C ASN A 51 -0.29 -6.67 6.87
N ILE A 52 0.26 -7.22 5.78
CA ILE A 52 -0.53 -7.92 4.73
C ILE A 52 -1.35 -9.10 5.29
N GLY A 53 -0.94 -9.63 6.44
CA GLY A 53 -1.67 -10.66 7.19
C GLY A 53 -1.39 -12.05 6.65
N TYR A 54 -0.37 -12.73 7.18
CA TYR A 54 -0.11 -14.13 6.85
C TYR A 54 -0.99 -15.05 7.71
N ILE A 55 -1.64 -16.04 7.07
CA ILE A 55 -2.62 -16.93 7.72
C ILE A 55 -1.95 -18.00 8.60
N ASP A 56 -0.65 -18.20 8.42
CA ASP A 56 0.17 -19.29 8.96
C ASP A 56 0.01 -19.45 10.47
N ASN A 57 0.10 -18.36 11.24
CA ASN A 57 -0.04 -18.43 12.70
C ASN A 57 -1.41 -18.96 13.13
N ILE A 58 -2.49 -18.49 12.51
CA ILE A 58 -3.85 -18.99 12.81
C ILE A 58 -3.95 -20.45 12.39
N ALA A 59 -3.45 -20.81 11.20
CA ALA A 59 -3.49 -22.18 10.71
C ALA A 59 -2.75 -23.16 11.62
N LEU A 60 -1.56 -22.79 12.10
CA LEU A 60 -0.75 -23.57 13.04
C LEU A 60 -1.47 -23.73 14.38
N MET A 61 -2.03 -22.66 14.95
CA MET A 61 -2.74 -22.72 16.24
C MET A 61 -4.03 -23.54 16.14
N VAL A 62 -4.81 -23.35 15.07
CA VAL A 62 -6.03 -24.12 14.79
C VAL A 62 -5.70 -25.61 14.63
N ALA A 63 -4.63 -25.94 13.91
CA ALA A 63 -4.18 -27.33 13.76
C ALA A 63 -3.66 -27.94 15.07
N ALA A 64 -2.96 -27.14 15.89
CA ALA A 64 -2.38 -27.60 17.14
C ALA A 64 -3.44 -27.81 18.24
N TYR A 65 -4.42 -26.90 18.36
CA TYR A 65 -5.29 -26.84 19.54
C TYR A 65 -6.69 -27.39 19.34
N ILE A 66 -7.17 -27.53 18.10
CA ILE A 66 -8.46 -28.17 17.81
C ILE A 66 -8.25 -29.64 17.52
N LYS A 67 -8.41 -30.48 18.55
CA LYS A 67 -8.16 -31.93 18.49
C LYS A 67 -9.37 -32.69 17.96
N GLY A 68 -9.11 -33.75 17.20
CA GLY A 68 -10.13 -34.62 16.63
C GLY A 68 -9.84 -34.97 15.17
N SER A 69 -10.04 -36.24 14.84
CA SER A 69 -9.82 -36.80 13.49
C SER A 69 -11.12 -37.04 12.74
N ASP A 70 -12.27 -36.80 13.38
CA ASP A 70 -13.57 -36.89 12.74
C ASP A 70 -13.76 -35.80 11.67
N ASP A 71 -14.63 -36.10 10.71
CA ASP A 71 -14.91 -35.20 9.59
C ASP A 71 -15.45 -33.84 10.04
N GLY A 72 -16.28 -33.81 11.09
CA GLY A 72 -16.82 -32.58 11.67
C GLY A 72 -15.71 -31.65 12.16
N THR A 73 -14.77 -32.18 12.94
CA THR A 73 -13.61 -31.43 13.46
C THR A 73 -12.67 -30.99 12.33
N ARG A 74 -12.47 -31.85 11.32
CA ARG A 74 -11.71 -31.47 10.11
C ARG A 74 -12.37 -30.29 9.40
N MET A 75 -13.69 -30.30 9.24
CA MET A 75 -14.43 -29.20 8.63
C MET A 75 -14.38 -27.94 9.49
N LEU A 76 -14.45 -28.07 10.82
CA LEU A 76 -14.35 -26.95 11.75
C LEU A 76 -13.01 -26.21 11.60
N ARG A 77 -11.88 -26.94 11.59
CA ARG A 77 -10.55 -26.36 11.33
C ARG A 77 -10.48 -25.64 9.97
N ARG A 78 -11.00 -26.28 8.91
CA ARG A 78 -11.01 -25.68 7.56
C ARG A 78 -11.85 -24.41 7.50
N ASN A 79 -13.01 -24.38 8.16
CA ASN A 79 -13.91 -23.24 8.15
C ASN A 79 -13.34 -22.05 8.92
N ILE A 80 -12.70 -22.26 10.08
CA ILE A 80 -12.04 -21.17 10.83
C ILE A 80 -10.99 -20.47 9.96
N ILE A 81 -10.11 -21.25 9.32
CA ILE A 81 -9.06 -20.72 8.43
C ILE A 81 -9.70 -20.02 7.22
N ARG A 82 -10.67 -20.68 6.56
CA ARG A 82 -11.35 -20.13 5.38
C ARG A 82 -12.05 -18.81 5.69
N TYR A 83 -12.67 -18.66 6.87
CA TYR A 83 -13.28 -17.39 7.26
C TYR A 83 -12.26 -16.27 7.44
N CYS A 84 -11.10 -16.54 8.04
CA CYS A 84 -10.04 -15.54 8.14
C CYS A 84 -9.53 -15.11 6.75
N VAL A 85 -9.33 -16.07 5.85
CA VAL A 85 -8.92 -15.81 4.46
C VAL A 85 -10.03 -15.11 3.65
N LEU A 86 -11.30 -15.42 3.90
CA LEU A 86 -12.42 -14.73 3.29
C LEU A 86 -12.42 -13.25 3.67
N SER A 87 -12.22 -12.90 4.95
CA SER A 87 -12.04 -11.51 5.36
C SER A 87 -10.87 -10.83 4.65
N GLN A 88 -9.74 -11.51 4.52
CA GLN A 88 -8.59 -10.99 3.77
C GLN A 88 -8.93 -10.74 2.30
N ALA A 89 -9.61 -11.66 1.63
CA ALA A 89 -10.04 -11.51 0.25
C ALA A 89 -11.01 -10.32 0.08
N LEU A 90 -11.95 -10.14 1.02
CA LEU A 90 -12.86 -9.00 1.04
C LEU A 90 -12.11 -7.66 1.19
N VAL A 91 -11.15 -7.59 2.12
CA VAL A 91 -10.31 -6.39 2.32
C VAL A 91 -9.49 -6.09 1.07
N PHE A 92 -8.79 -7.09 0.52
CA PHE A 92 -7.93 -6.91 -0.65
C PHE A 92 -8.71 -6.54 -1.90
N ARG A 93 -9.94 -7.02 -2.06
CA ARG A 93 -10.80 -6.58 -3.16
C ARG A 93 -11.05 -5.06 -3.12
N ASP A 94 -11.12 -4.47 -1.93
CA ASP A 94 -11.46 -3.06 -1.79
C ASP A 94 -10.22 -2.15 -1.85
N ILE A 95 -9.05 -2.62 -1.40
CA ILE A 95 -7.78 -1.84 -1.42
C ILE A 95 -6.85 -2.17 -2.61
N SER A 96 -7.12 -3.20 -3.41
CA SER A 96 -6.28 -3.62 -4.54
C SER A 96 -7.06 -3.78 -5.83
N MET A 97 -6.74 -2.94 -6.82
CA MET A 97 -7.35 -2.99 -8.15
C MET A 97 -7.16 -4.35 -8.86
N ARG A 98 -6.02 -5.02 -8.63
CA ARG A 98 -5.76 -6.35 -9.23
C ARG A 98 -6.69 -7.41 -8.64
N VAL A 99 -6.90 -7.38 -7.33
CA VAL A 99 -7.82 -8.30 -6.63
C VAL A 99 -9.27 -7.97 -6.97
N ARG A 100 -9.63 -6.69 -7.06
CA ARG A 100 -10.95 -6.25 -7.51
C ARG A 100 -11.30 -6.75 -8.91
N LYS A 101 -10.35 -6.70 -9.85
CA LYS A 101 -10.54 -7.24 -11.20
C LYS A 101 -10.75 -8.76 -11.20
N ARG A 102 -10.08 -9.48 -10.31
CA ARG A 102 -10.21 -10.94 -10.18
C ARG A 102 -11.52 -11.34 -9.50
N PHE A 103 -11.95 -10.59 -8.48
CA PHE A 103 -13.15 -10.86 -7.70
C PHE A 103 -14.06 -9.63 -7.67
N PRO A 104 -14.71 -9.26 -8.79
CA PRO A 104 -15.47 -8.01 -8.89
C PRO A 104 -16.74 -8.01 -8.04
N THR A 105 -17.30 -9.19 -7.73
CA THR A 105 -18.54 -9.35 -6.98
C THR A 105 -18.39 -10.36 -5.84
N ILE A 106 -19.35 -10.38 -4.92
CA ILE A 106 -19.39 -11.39 -3.84
C ILE A 106 -19.64 -12.78 -4.44
N GLU A 107 -20.42 -12.87 -5.51
CA GLU A 107 -20.66 -14.10 -6.26
C GLU A 107 -19.36 -14.70 -6.81
N ALA A 108 -18.40 -13.86 -7.24
CA ALA A 108 -17.09 -14.34 -7.67
C ALA A 108 -16.29 -14.97 -6.51
N LEU A 109 -16.42 -14.45 -5.29
CA LEU A 109 -15.81 -15.05 -4.09
C LEU A 109 -16.48 -16.37 -3.73
N VAL A 110 -17.80 -16.48 -3.94
CA VAL A 110 -18.53 -17.74 -3.77
C VAL A 110 -18.09 -18.78 -4.79
N ALA A 111 -18.03 -18.40 -6.07
CA ALA A 111 -17.59 -19.29 -7.15
C ALA A 111 -16.14 -19.77 -6.96
N ALA A 112 -15.28 -18.92 -6.39
CA ALA A 112 -13.89 -19.26 -6.07
C ALA A 112 -13.75 -20.11 -4.79
N GLY A 113 -14.83 -20.38 -4.05
CA GLY A 113 -14.83 -21.23 -2.86
C GLY A 113 -14.37 -20.55 -1.57
N PHE A 114 -14.25 -19.21 -1.54
CA PHE A 114 -13.95 -18.49 -0.30
C PHE A 114 -15.19 -18.41 0.61
N MET A 115 -16.39 -18.32 0.02
CA MET A 115 -17.67 -18.19 0.72
C MET A 115 -18.67 -19.23 0.18
N MET A 116 -19.45 -19.85 1.05
CA MET A 116 -20.52 -20.77 0.65
C MET A 116 -21.82 -20.02 0.36
N LYS A 117 -22.74 -20.61 -0.42
CA LYS A 117 -24.02 -19.96 -0.78
C LYS A 117 -24.83 -19.53 0.45
N HIS A 118 -24.98 -20.42 1.44
CA HIS A 118 -25.69 -20.13 2.68
C HIS A 118 -24.98 -19.08 3.56
N GLU A 119 -23.66 -18.91 3.42
CA GLU A 119 -22.91 -17.86 4.11
C GLU A 119 -23.11 -16.51 3.43
N LYS A 120 -23.23 -16.50 2.09
CA LYS A 120 -23.61 -15.30 1.35
C LYS A 120 -25.01 -14.83 1.75
N GLU A 121 -25.96 -15.74 1.89
CA GLU A 121 -27.31 -15.39 2.36
C GLU A 121 -27.26 -14.71 3.74
N LYS A 122 -26.48 -15.25 4.69
CA LYS A 122 -26.25 -14.62 6.00
C LYS A 122 -25.53 -13.27 5.88
N TYR A 123 -24.56 -13.17 4.97
CA TYR A 123 -23.82 -11.94 4.70
C TYR A 123 -24.74 -10.84 4.16
N ASP A 124 -25.65 -11.18 3.25
CA ASP A 124 -26.58 -10.26 2.60
C ASP A 124 -27.78 -9.91 3.49
N ALA A 125 -28.20 -10.80 4.39
CA ALA A 125 -29.27 -10.55 5.35
C ALA A 125 -28.98 -9.34 6.27
N ILE A 126 -27.69 -9.08 6.56
CA ILE A 126 -27.29 -7.93 7.36
C ILE A 126 -27.16 -6.70 6.44
N GLN A 127 -28.17 -5.84 6.53
CA GLN A 127 -28.20 -4.52 5.90
C GLN A 127 -27.31 -3.56 6.69
N TYR A 128 -26.09 -3.34 6.20
CA TYR A 128 -25.09 -2.50 6.85
C TYR A 128 -24.41 -1.60 5.83
N ARG A 129 -24.31 -0.30 6.13
CA ARG A 129 -23.78 0.71 5.20
C ARG A 129 -22.27 0.58 4.99
N TYR A 130 -21.54 0.09 5.99
CA TYR A 130 -20.09 -0.04 5.94
C TYR A 130 -19.68 -1.44 5.51
N ALA A 131 -18.41 -1.56 5.12
CA ALA A 131 -17.86 -2.82 4.68
C ALA A 131 -17.90 -3.89 5.80
N LYS A 132 -18.34 -5.10 5.44
CA LYS A 132 -18.63 -6.20 6.37
C LYS A 132 -17.43 -7.15 6.58
N TYR A 133 -16.19 -6.64 6.54
CA TYR A 133 -14.97 -7.45 6.69
C TYR A 133 -14.85 -8.13 8.07
N TRP A 134 -15.55 -7.59 9.07
CA TRP A 134 -15.55 -8.11 10.44
C TRP A 134 -16.36 -9.40 10.58
N MET A 135 -17.30 -9.66 9.66
CA MET A 135 -18.29 -10.71 9.81
C MET A 135 -17.69 -12.13 9.74
N PRO A 136 -16.80 -12.46 8.78
CA PRO A 136 -16.16 -13.77 8.81
C PRO A 136 -15.25 -13.97 10.04
N PHE A 137 -14.63 -12.91 10.58
CA PHE A 137 -13.89 -13.02 11.84
C PHE A 137 -14.81 -13.40 13.00
N GLN A 138 -16.00 -12.81 13.08
CA GLN A 138 -17.00 -13.19 14.08
C GLN A 138 -17.40 -14.65 13.92
N TRP A 139 -17.64 -15.13 12.68
CA TRP A 139 -17.95 -16.53 12.43
C TRP A 139 -16.81 -17.48 12.83
N ALA A 140 -15.56 -17.10 12.56
CA ALA A 140 -14.38 -17.86 12.99
C ALA A 140 -14.29 -17.98 14.51
N LEU A 141 -14.48 -16.87 15.23
CA LEU A 141 -14.48 -16.86 16.69
C LEU A 141 -15.64 -17.67 17.27
N SER A 142 -16.83 -17.61 16.68
CA SER A 142 -17.97 -18.45 17.07
C SER A 142 -17.68 -19.94 16.90
N LEU A 143 -17.00 -20.34 15.81
CA LEU A 143 -16.57 -21.73 15.62
C LEU A 143 -15.51 -22.16 16.64
N CYS A 144 -14.61 -21.28 17.04
CA CYS A 144 -13.68 -21.57 18.14
C CYS A 144 -14.42 -21.80 19.46
N GLN A 145 -15.42 -20.98 19.77
CA GLN A 145 -16.25 -21.16 20.97
C GLN A 145 -17.04 -22.48 20.91
N GLU A 146 -17.59 -22.83 19.75
CA GLU A 146 -18.29 -24.09 19.55
C GLU A 146 -17.35 -25.29 19.75
N ALA A 147 -16.13 -25.23 19.19
CA ALA A 147 -15.11 -26.26 19.41
C ALA A 147 -14.74 -26.41 20.90
N ARG A 148 -14.71 -25.31 21.64
CA ARG A 148 -14.50 -25.34 23.10
C ARG A 148 -15.66 -26.00 23.83
N ASN A 149 -16.90 -25.67 23.48
CA ASN A 149 -18.11 -26.26 24.07
C ASN A 149 -18.16 -27.78 23.81
N GLN A 150 -17.75 -28.20 22.62
CA GLN A 150 -17.63 -29.62 22.23
C GLN A 150 -16.37 -30.32 22.81
N GLN A 151 -15.61 -29.65 23.69
CA GLN A 151 -14.36 -30.15 24.28
C GLN A 151 -13.28 -30.57 23.26
N LYS A 152 -13.35 -30.03 22.03
CA LYS A 152 -12.31 -30.20 20.99
C LYS A 152 -11.08 -29.33 21.27
N ILE A 153 -11.29 -28.20 21.96
CA ILE A 153 -10.24 -27.38 22.57
C ILE A 153 -10.20 -27.70 24.06
N SER A 154 -9.04 -28.10 24.55
CA SER A 154 -8.89 -28.68 25.90
C SER A 154 -8.99 -27.69 27.05
N SER A 155 -8.74 -26.40 26.82
CA SER A 155 -8.80 -25.37 27.87
C SER A 155 -9.15 -23.99 27.33
N ASP A 156 -9.63 -23.11 28.22
CA ASP A 156 -9.97 -21.73 27.87
C ASP A 156 -8.72 -20.92 27.47
N VAL A 157 -7.56 -21.24 28.05
CA VAL A 157 -6.27 -20.65 27.68
C VAL A 157 -5.92 -20.93 26.22
N LEU A 158 -6.17 -22.16 25.73
CA LEU A 158 -5.92 -22.49 24.33
C LEU A 158 -6.92 -21.81 23.39
N LEU A 159 -8.18 -21.66 23.81
CA LEU A 159 -9.18 -20.88 23.08
C LEU A 159 -8.74 -19.42 22.94
N GLU A 160 -8.28 -18.81 24.04
CA GLU A 160 -7.77 -17.45 24.06
C GLU A 160 -6.58 -17.30 23.11
N LYS A 161 -5.62 -18.23 23.11
CA LYS A 161 -4.47 -18.20 22.19
C LYS A 161 -4.88 -18.20 20.71
N VAL A 162 -5.86 -19.02 20.31
CA VAL A 162 -6.39 -18.98 18.94
C VAL A 162 -7.09 -17.65 18.66
N GLY A 163 -7.89 -17.16 19.62
CA GLY A 163 -8.60 -15.90 19.51
C GLY A 163 -7.69 -14.68 19.38
N GLU A 164 -6.57 -14.65 20.11
CA GLU A 164 -5.53 -13.63 20.03
C GLU A 164 -4.92 -13.56 18.64
N GLU A 165 -4.62 -14.70 18.03
CA GLU A 165 -4.08 -14.77 16.67
C GLU A 165 -5.07 -14.28 15.61
N ILE A 166 -6.35 -14.66 15.74
CA ILE A 166 -7.42 -14.16 14.87
C ILE A 166 -7.58 -12.64 15.03
N LYS A 167 -7.58 -12.15 16.27
CA LYS A 167 -7.68 -10.71 16.58
C LYS A 167 -6.49 -9.94 15.99
N ARG A 168 -5.26 -10.44 16.15
CA ARG A 168 -4.05 -9.84 15.59
C ARG A 168 -4.13 -9.73 14.08
N PHE A 169 -4.53 -10.81 13.41
CA PHE A 169 -4.71 -10.82 11.95
C PHE A 169 -5.78 -9.80 11.51
N ARG A 170 -6.91 -9.72 12.21
CA ARG A 170 -7.96 -8.71 11.95
C ARG A 170 -7.43 -7.28 12.11
N THR A 171 -6.62 -7.02 13.13
CA THR A 171 -6.01 -5.70 13.37
C THR A 171 -5.03 -5.32 12.26
N ASN A 172 -4.19 -6.26 11.82
CA ASN A 172 -3.25 -6.03 10.72
C ASN A 172 -4.01 -5.66 9.42
N LEU A 173 -5.09 -6.37 9.08
CA LEU A 173 -5.92 -6.00 7.93
C LEU A 173 -6.59 -4.63 8.09
N ALA A 174 -7.02 -4.27 9.32
CA ALA A 174 -7.58 -2.95 9.57
C ALA A 174 -6.54 -1.82 9.36
N ILE A 175 -5.27 -2.06 9.69
CA ILE A 175 -4.18 -1.13 9.42
C ILE A 175 -4.04 -0.90 7.90
N LEU A 176 -4.17 -1.94 7.07
CA LEU A 176 -4.15 -1.77 5.61
C LEU A 176 -5.31 -0.91 5.11
N CYS A 177 -6.53 -1.14 5.63
CA CYS A 177 -7.68 -0.29 5.32
C CYS A 177 -7.44 1.18 5.71
N ASN A 178 -6.79 1.42 6.84
CA ASN A 178 -6.46 2.78 7.26
C ASN A 178 -5.43 3.44 6.32
N PHE A 179 -4.45 2.69 5.83
CA PHE A 179 -3.47 3.20 4.86
C PHE A 179 -4.10 3.54 3.50
N ASP A 180 -5.11 2.78 3.07
CA ASP A 180 -5.88 3.04 1.86
C ASP A 180 -6.83 4.24 2.05
N TRP A 181 -7.52 4.29 3.19
CA TRP A 181 -8.45 5.38 3.51
C TRP A 181 -7.75 6.72 3.70
N VAL A 182 -6.56 6.72 4.33
CA VAL A 182 -5.77 7.92 4.61
C VAL A 182 -4.45 7.84 3.84
N PRO A 183 -4.42 8.29 2.57
CA PRO A 183 -3.19 8.41 1.80
C PRO A 183 -2.29 9.52 2.38
N LEU A 184 -1.07 9.64 1.84
CA LEU A 184 -0.22 10.77 2.17
C LEU A 184 -0.93 12.10 1.83
N PRO A 185 -0.79 13.16 2.66
CA PRO A 185 -1.32 14.47 2.34
C PRO A 185 -0.90 14.89 0.94
N ILE A 186 -1.88 15.26 0.11
CA ILE A 186 -1.67 15.52 -1.33
C ILE A 186 -0.64 16.64 -1.58
N MET A 187 -0.53 17.57 -0.63
CA MET A 187 0.43 18.66 -0.64
C MET A 187 1.89 18.17 -0.67
N TYR A 188 2.22 17.05 -0.02
CA TYR A 188 3.61 16.56 0.01
C TYR A 188 4.09 16.10 -1.37
N PRO A 189 3.42 15.16 -2.09
CA PRO A 189 3.80 14.84 -3.46
C PRO A 189 3.79 16.05 -4.38
N GLN A 190 2.81 16.94 -4.26
CA GLN A 190 2.71 18.14 -5.09
C GLN A 190 3.93 19.07 -4.92
N LEU A 191 4.34 19.33 -3.67
CA LEU A 191 5.51 20.15 -3.38
C LEU A 191 6.79 19.55 -3.96
N ILE A 192 6.96 18.23 -3.82
CA ILE A 192 8.12 17.52 -4.37
C ILE A 192 8.13 17.56 -5.89
N VAL A 193 6.99 17.27 -6.54
CA VAL A 193 6.85 17.35 -7.99
C VAL A 193 7.18 18.75 -8.48
N LEU A 194 6.63 19.80 -7.86
CA LEU A 194 6.91 21.18 -8.23
C LEU A 194 8.39 21.54 -8.06
N ALA A 195 9.02 21.18 -6.94
CA ALA A 195 10.43 21.47 -6.67
C ALA A 195 11.34 20.77 -7.70
N VAL A 196 11.09 19.49 -7.98
CA VAL A 196 11.84 18.71 -8.97
C VAL A 196 11.69 19.28 -10.38
N HIS A 197 10.46 19.57 -10.81
CA HIS A 197 10.22 20.09 -12.16
C HIS A 197 10.77 21.50 -12.32
N THR A 198 10.63 22.36 -11.31
CA THR A 198 11.22 23.71 -11.32
C THR A 198 12.74 23.62 -11.39
N TYR A 199 13.37 22.76 -10.59
CA TYR A 199 14.82 22.56 -10.63
C TYR A 199 15.31 22.13 -12.01
N PHE A 200 14.66 21.15 -12.64
CA PHE A 200 15.05 20.68 -13.98
C PHE A 200 14.70 21.66 -15.10
N LEU A 201 13.60 22.42 -14.98
CA LEU A 201 13.24 23.46 -15.95
C LEU A 201 14.27 24.58 -15.94
N VAL A 202 14.62 25.10 -14.76
CA VAL A 202 15.65 26.13 -14.61
C VAL A 202 17.01 25.55 -14.99
N GLY A 203 17.33 24.32 -14.59
CA GLY A 203 18.56 23.61 -14.95
C GLY A 203 18.74 23.42 -16.46
N ALA A 204 17.66 23.13 -17.19
CA ALA A 204 17.70 23.01 -18.64
C ALA A 204 18.10 24.33 -19.33
N ILE A 205 17.79 25.47 -18.72
CA ILE A 205 18.18 26.81 -19.21
C ILE A 205 19.58 27.16 -18.70
N ALA A 206 19.82 27.02 -17.40
CA ALA A 206 21.05 27.38 -16.69
C ALA A 206 22.29 26.60 -17.16
N ARG A 207 22.11 25.35 -17.61
CA ARG A 207 23.20 24.46 -18.03
C ARG A 207 23.33 24.34 -19.55
N GLN A 208 22.83 25.33 -20.29
CA GLN A 208 23.11 25.41 -21.73
C GLN A 208 24.61 25.66 -21.97
N PHE A 209 25.19 24.99 -22.97
CA PHE A 209 26.59 25.16 -23.33
C PHE A 209 26.81 26.56 -23.96
N ILE A 210 27.48 27.44 -23.21
CA ILE A 210 27.90 28.77 -23.68
C ILE A 210 29.35 28.68 -24.19
N THR A 211 29.56 29.18 -25.40
CA THR A 211 30.82 29.08 -26.18
C THR A 211 31.52 30.43 -26.38
N SER A 212 30.94 31.52 -25.87
CA SER A 212 31.53 32.87 -25.91
C SER A 212 32.87 32.93 -25.16
N GLU A 213 33.86 33.60 -25.73
CA GLU A 213 35.20 33.74 -25.13
C GLU A 213 35.19 34.49 -23.79
N ASN A 214 34.20 35.35 -23.56
CA ASN A 214 34.09 36.20 -22.35
C ASN A 214 33.07 35.69 -21.32
N ALA A 215 32.45 34.52 -21.54
CA ALA A 215 31.44 33.99 -20.62
C ALA A 215 32.07 33.31 -19.39
N LYS A 216 31.54 33.60 -18.20
CA LYS A 216 32.01 33.01 -16.92
C LYS A 216 31.78 31.50 -16.83
N ASN A 217 30.72 30.97 -17.45
CA ASN A 217 30.39 29.54 -17.50
C ASN A 217 30.77 28.93 -18.87
N LYS A 218 32.03 29.12 -19.28
CA LYS A 218 32.54 28.57 -20.55
C LYS A 218 32.62 27.05 -20.47
N SER A 219 32.01 26.39 -21.45
CA SER A 219 32.12 24.95 -21.59
C SER A 219 33.46 24.59 -22.25
N THR A 220 34.25 23.72 -21.62
CA THR A 220 35.59 23.32 -22.13
C THR A 220 35.52 22.37 -23.32
N VAL A 221 34.37 21.73 -23.54
CA VAL A 221 34.13 20.79 -24.65
C VAL A 221 32.99 21.31 -25.50
N ASN A 222 33.30 21.59 -26.77
CA ASN A 222 32.32 21.85 -27.81
C ASN A 222 31.99 20.50 -28.47
N ILE A 223 30.72 20.08 -28.44
CA ILE A 223 30.27 18.82 -29.08
C ILE A 223 29.85 19.08 -30.55
N PHE A 224 30.26 20.22 -31.09
CA PHE A 224 30.13 20.61 -32.49
C PHE A 224 31.45 21.24 -32.94
#